data_AF-A0A841ZKW3-F1
#
_entry.id   AF-A0A841ZKW3-F1
#
_cell.length_a   1.000
_cell.length_b   1.000
_cell.length_c   1.000
_cell.angle_alpha   90.00
_cell.angle_beta   90.00
_cell.angle_gamma   90.00
#
_symmetry.space_group_name_H-M   'P 1'
#
loop_
_entity.id
_entity.type
_entity.pdbx_description
1 polymer ?
#
loop_
_entity_poly.entity_id
_entity_poly.type
_entity_poly.pdbx_seq_one_letter_code
_entity_poly.pdbx_strand_id
1 'polypeptide(L)'
;MEEPSRKEKEMVLELLQDEVFCFNWFLGKSKGLKRLTKNQFLTTLYWLEAKKYVYRLPGNEHEYCLTKRGQAWHDTYLKEYQEEVFIGLSYLLMRSENNFKE
;
A
#
# COMPACT_ATOMS: atom_id res chain seq x y z
N MET A 1 -2.62 13.07 -14.44
CA MET A 1 -2.78 12.84 -12.98
C MET A 1 -1.39 12.64 -12.43
N GLU A 2 -1.02 13.40 -11.40
CA GLU A 2 0.28 13.26 -10.73
C GLU A 2 0.41 11.89 -10.08
N GLU A 3 1.61 11.32 -10.07
CA GLU A 3 1.86 10.00 -9.51
C GLU A 3 1.97 10.08 -7.98
N PRO A 4 1.14 9.33 -7.23
CA PRO A 4 1.22 9.31 -5.77
C PRO A 4 2.58 8.81 -5.29
N SER A 5 2.96 9.26 -4.09
CA SER A 5 4.17 8.80 -3.44
C SER A 5 4.12 7.29 -3.17
N ARG A 6 5.31 6.70 -3.06
CA ARG A 6 5.49 5.29 -2.74
C ARG A 6 4.69 4.86 -1.49
N LYS A 7 4.73 5.67 -0.44
CA LYS A 7 4.03 5.44 0.83
C LYS A 7 2.51 5.54 0.74
N GLU A 8 1.99 6.41 -0.12
CA GLU A 8 0.54 6.51 -0.33
C GLU A 8 0.02 5.26 -1.04
N LYS A 9 0.76 4.76 -2.05
CA LYS A 9 0.42 3.51 -2.75
C LYS A 9 0.40 2.32 -1.79
N GLU A 10 1.40 2.18 -0.93
CA GLU A 10 1.47 1.14 0.11
C GLU A 10 0.19 1.08 0.95
N MET A 11 -0.13 2.19 1.59
CA MET A 11 -1.25 2.26 2.51
C MET A 11 -2.59 1.97 1.83
N VAL A 12 -2.75 2.38 0.56
CA VAL A 12 -3.96 2.06 -0.20
C VAL A 12 -4.01 0.58 -0.54
N LEU A 13 -2.89 -0.04 -0.95
CA LEU A 13 -2.85 -1.46 -1.28
C LEU A 13 -3.05 -2.37 -0.06
N GLU A 14 -2.47 -2.04 1.09
CA GLU A 14 -2.69 -2.79 2.35
C GLU A 14 -4.19 -2.84 2.69
N LEU A 15 -4.91 -1.73 2.49
CA LEU A 15 -6.37 -1.66 2.70
C LEU A 15 -7.19 -2.47 1.69
N LEU A 16 -6.59 -2.85 0.55
CA LEU A 16 -7.22 -3.61 -0.51
C LEU A 16 -6.90 -5.12 -0.44
N GLN A 17 -6.06 -5.56 0.50
CA GLN A 17 -5.62 -6.97 0.60
C GLN A 17 -6.71 -7.93 1.04
N ASP A 18 -7.60 -7.51 1.96
CA ASP A 18 -8.39 -8.49 2.70
C ASP A 18 -9.70 -8.89 2.01
N GLU A 19 -10.44 -7.97 1.37
CA GLU A 19 -11.74 -8.27 0.75
C GLU A 19 -12.12 -7.21 -0.30
N VAL A 20 -13.34 -7.28 -0.85
CA VAL A 20 -13.95 -6.17 -1.60
C VAL A 20 -13.89 -4.90 -0.75
N PHE A 21 -13.07 -3.94 -1.15
CA PHE A 21 -12.91 -2.70 -0.41
C PHE A 21 -14.07 -1.77 -0.68
N CYS A 22 -14.85 -1.48 0.36
CA CYS A 22 -15.90 -0.47 0.30
C CYS A 22 -15.37 0.90 0.74
N PHE A 23 -15.35 1.88 -0.17
CA PHE A 23 -14.98 3.26 0.10
C PHE A 23 -15.85 3.90 1.21
N ASN A 24 -17.10 3.48 1.36
CA ASN A 24 -17.96 3.97 2.45
C ASN A 24 -17.47 3.49 3.82
N TRP A 25 -16.82 2.33 3.93
CA TRP A 25 -16.18 1.88 5.17
C TRP A 25 -14.96 2.72 5.52
N PHE A 26 -14.19 3.11 4.50
CA PHE A 26 -13.07 4.05 4.65
C PHE A 26 -13.53 5.42 5.14
N LEU A 27 -14.64 5.95 4.61
CA LEU A 27 -15.21 7.22 5.06
C LEU A 27 -15.67 7.18 6.53
N GLY A 28 -16.11 6.00 7.02
CA GLY A 28 -16.61 5.83 8.39
C GLY A 28 -15.53 5.54 9.45
N LYS A 29 -14.38 4.96 9.08
CA LYS A 29 -13.30 4.58 10.02
C LYS A 29 -12.19 5.64 10.07
N SER A 30 -12.34 6.63 10.95
CA SER A 30 -11.31 7.67 11.20
C SER A 30 -10.08 7.18 11.99
N LYS A 31 -10.07 5.95 12.52
CA LYS A 31 -9.08 5.53 13.54
C LYS A 31 -7.80 4.84 13.01
N GLY A 32 -7.77 4.35 11.77
CA GLY A 32 -6.57 3.69 11.18
C GLY A 32 -5.76 4.57 10.23
N LEU A 33 -6.35 5.67 9.75
CA LEU A 33 -5.84 6.49 8.63
C LEU A 33 -5.06 7.72 9.07
N LYS A 34 -4.47 7.72 10.26
CA LYS A 34 -3.78 8.89 10.84
C LYS A 34 -2.66 9.48 9.95
N ARG A 35 -2.29 8.85 8.83
CA ARG A 35 -1.22 9.29 7.92
C ARG A 35 -1.67 9.71 6.51
N LEU A 36 -2.91 9.45 6.10
CA LEU A 36 -3.40 9.74 4.74
C LEU A 36 -4.65 10.61 4.80
N THR A 37 -4.63 11.76 4.14
CA THR A 37 -5.86 12.56 3.96
C THR A 37 -6.81 11.88 2.98
N LYS A 38 -8.11 12.19 3.08
CA LYS A 38 -9.14 11.69 2.15
C LYS A 38 -8.79 11.99 0.69
N ASN A 39 -8.22 13.16 0.41
CA ASN A 39 -7.83 13.55 -0.94
C ASN A 39 -6.65 12.73 -1.46
N GLN A 40 -5.61 12.53 -0.65
CA GLN A 40 -4.47 11.70 -1.05
C GLN A 40 -4.88 10.25 -1.31
N PHE A 41 -5.79 9.71 -0.49
CA PHE A 41 -6.34 8.38 -0.72
C PHE A 41 -7.09 8.29 -2.05
N LEU A 42 -7.99 9.23 -2.32
CA LEU A 42 -8.75 9.27 -3.59
C LEU A 42 -7.84 9.42 -4.81
N THR A 43 -6.88 10.35 -4.76
CA THR A 43 -5.90 10.52 -5.84
C THR A 43 -5.13 9.23 -6.10
N THR A 44 -4.74 8.53 -5.04
CA THR A 44 -4.02 7.26 -5.15
C THR A 44 -4.89 6.16 -5.72
N LEU A 45 -6.12 6.03 -5.24
CA LEU A 45 -7.08 5.05 -5.73
C LEU A 45 -7.39 5.23 -7.22
N TYR A 46 -7.65 6.47 -7.65
CA TYR A 46 -7.89 6.76 -9.07
C TYR A 46 -6.66 6.56 -9.94
N TRP A 47 -5.46 6.85 -9.40
CA TRP A 47 -4.23 6.54 -10.11
C TRP A 47 -4.07 5.02 -10.30
N LEU A 48 -4.34 4.23 -9.26
CA LEU A 48 -4.31 2.76 -9.33
C LEU A 48 -5.33 2.20 -10.32
N GLU A 49 -6.53 2.80 -10.35
CA GLU A 49 -7.58 2.43 -11.30
C GLU A 49 -7.16 2.75 -12.74
N ALA A 50 -6.63 3.95 -12.99
CA ALA A 50 -6.12 4.35 -14.31
C ALA A 50 -4.99 3.44 -14.81
N LYS A 51 -4.18 2.90 -13.90
CA LYS A 51 -3.11 1.94 -14.19
C LYS A 51 -3.59 0.48 -14.26
N LYS A 52 -4.89 0.24 -14.10
CA LYS A 52 -5.52 -1.09 -14.11
C LYS A 52 -4.97 -2.01 -13.02
N TYR A 53 -4.57 -1.45 -11.87
CA TYR A 53 -4.22 -2.24 -10.70
C TYR A 53 -5.48 -2.60 -9.90
N VAL A 54 -6.45 -1.69 -9.83
CA VAL A 54 -7.76 -1.91 -9.21
C VAL A 54 -8.89 -1.74 -10.22
N TYR A 55 -10.06 -2.27 -9.91
CA TYR A 55 -11.29 -2.07 -10.68
C TYR A 55 -12.49 -1.90 -9.75
N ARG A 56 -13.52 -1.19 -10.22
CA ARG A 56 -14.80 -1.04 -9.52
C ARG A 56 -15.69 -2.24 -9.77
N LEU A 57 -16.41 -2.71 -8.74
CA LEU A 57 -17.40 -3.76 -8.93
C LEU A 57 -18.62 -3.25 -9.72
N PRO A 58 -19.11 -4.02 -10.70
CA PRO A 58 -20.30 -3.64 -11.44
C PRO A 58 -21.52 -3.63 -10.50
N GLY A 59 -22.22 -2.49 -10.44
CA GLY A 59 -23.39 -2.30 -9.58
C GLY A 59 -23.11 -1.63 -8.23
N ASN A 60 -21.84 -1.36 -7.88
CA ASN A 60 -21.51 -0.62 -6.67
C ASN A 60 -20.36 0.37 -6.92
N GLU A 61 -20.68 1.67 -6.95
CA GLU A 61 -19.70 2.74 -7.24
C GLU A 61 -18.63 2.91 -6.14
N HIS A 62 -18.85 2.29 -4.98
CA HIS A 62 -17.99 2.42 -3.83
C HIS A 62 -17.16 1.18 -3.55
N GLU A 63 -17.30 0.11 -4.32
CA GLU A 63 -16.56 -1.13 -4.09
C GLU A 63 -15.44 -1.32 -5.10
N TYR A 64 -14.23 -1.61 -4.59
CA TYR A 64 -13.02 -1.79 -5.36
C TYR A 64 -12.39 -3.15 -5.08
N CYS A 65 -11.82 -3.75 -6.11
CA CYS A 65 -11.07 -4.99 -6.02
C CYS A 65 -9.72 -4.87 -6.73
N LEU A 66 -8.74 -5.66 -6.28
CA LEU A 66 -7.47 -5.82 -7.00
C LEU A 66 -7.68 -6.64 -8.28
N THR A 67 -7.11 -6.15 -9.38
CA THR A 67 -6.92 -6.99 -10.57
C THR A 67 -5.79 -8.00 -10.33
N LYS A 68 -5.66 -9.03 -11.17
CA LYS A 68 -4.48 -9.92 -11.17
C LYS A 68 -3.16 -9.15 -11.26
N ARG A 69 -3.14 -8.04 -12.00
CA ARG A 69 -1.97 -7.16 -12.13
C ARG A 69 -1.71 -6.38 -10.84
N GLY A 70 -2.77 -5.89 -10.20
CA GLY A 70 -2.70 -5.23 -8.89
C GLY A 70 -2.16 -6.16 -7.83
N GLN A 71 -2.64 -7.41 -7.81
CA GLN A 71 -2.14 -8.45 -6.90
C GLN A 71 -0.65 -8.72 -7.13
N ALA A 72 -0.24 -8.99 -8.36
CA ALA A 72 1.17 -9.27 -8.67
C ALA A 72 2.09 -8.08 -8.33
N TRP A 73 1.62 -6.85 -8.60
CA TRP A 73 2.35 -5.64 -8.25
C TRP A 73 2.46 -5.48 -6.74
N HIS A 74 1.36 -5.69 -6.01
CA HIS A 74 1.35 -5.69 -4.55
C HIS A 74 2.29 -6.76 -3.95
N ASP A 75 2.29 -7.98 -4.48
CA ASP A 75 3.16 -9.06 -4.01
C ASP A 75 4.65 -8.76 -4.28
N THR A 76 4.96 -8.17 -5.44
CA THR A 76 6.31 -7.67 -5.77
C THR A 76 6.72 -6.58 -4.79
N TYR A 77 5.81 -5.65 -4.54
CA TYR A 77 6.01 -4.51 -3.67
C TYR A 77 6.28 -4.95 -2.21
N LEU A 78 5.50 -5.89 -1.68
CA LEU A 78 5.71 -6.48 -0.36
C LEU A 78 7.07 -7.20 -0.27
N LYS A 79 7.46 -7.90 -1.34
CA LYS A 79 8.74 -8.60 -1.38
C LYS A 79 9.93 -7.63 -1.34
N GLU A 80 9.88 -6.56 -2.13
CA GLU A 80 10.88 -5.49 -2.11
C GLU A 80 10.97 -4.82 -0.74
N TYR A 81 9.83 -4.59 -0.07
CA TYR A 81 9.80 -4.04 1.28
C TYR A 81 10.46 -4.99 2.31
N GLN A 82 10.15 -6.29 2.25
CA GLN A 82 10.77 -7.27 3.13
C GLN A 82 12.29 -7.37 2.90
N GLU A 83 12.74 -7.29 1.65
CA GLU A 83 14.16 -7.26 1.31
C GLU A 83 14.85 -5.99 1.84
N GLU A 84 14.26 -4.81 1.67
CA GLU A 84 14.80 -3.55 2.22
C GLU A 84 14.91 -3.58 3.75
N VAL A 85 13.86 -4.05 4.45
CA VAL A 85 13.87 -4.18 5.91
C VAL A 85 14.91 -5.19 6.36
N PHE A 86 15.02 -6.32 5.66
CA PHE A 86 16.01 -7.35 5.95
C PHE A 86 17.45 -6.83 5.78
N ILE A 87 17.74 -6.10 4.69
CA ILE A 87 19.06 -5.48 4.46
C ILE A 87 19.37 -4.46 5.56
N GLY A 88 18.41 -3.61 5.94
CA GLY A 88 18.58 -2.63 7.01
C GLY A 88 18.88 -3.27 8.37
N LEU A 89 18.17 -4.33 8.73
CA LEU A 89 18.41 -5.08 9.97
C LEU A 89 19.76 -5.81 9.93
N SER A 90 20.11 -6.42 8.79
CA SER A 90 21.40 -7.10 8.60
C SER A 90 22.57 -6.14 8.78
N TYR A 91 22.46 -4.93 8.22
CA TYR A 91 23.47 -3.87 8.37
C TYR A 91 23.60 -3.38 9.82
N LEU A 92 22.47 -3.22 10.53
CA LEU A 92 22.47 -2.83 11.94
C LEU A 92 23.11 -3.89 12.83
N LEU A 93 22.83 -5.17 12.60
CA LEU A 93 23.45 -6.30 13.31
C LEU A 93 24.96 -6.35 13.04
N MET A 94 25.41 -6.21 11.79
CA MET A 94 26.84 -6.14 11.46
C MET A 94 27.55 -4.95 12.12
N ARG A 95 26.89 -3.78 12.24
CA ARG A 95 27.48 -2.65 12.99
C ARG A 95 27.53 -2.91 14.49
N SER A 96 26.52 -3.55 15.09
CA SER A 96 26.57 -3.82 16.53
C SER A 96 27.61 -4.88 16.87
N GLU A 97 27.78 -5.89 16.03
CA GLU A 97 28.83 -6.91 16.21
C GLU A 97 30.24 -6.34 16.05
N ASN A 98 30.45 -5.36 15.18
CA ASN A 98 31.74 -4.68 15.05
C ASN A 98 32.02 -3.73 16.23
N ASN A 99 31.01 -3.05 16.77
CA ASN A 99 31.17 -2.17 17.94
C ASN A 99 31.38 -2.92 19.27
N PHE A 100 31.14 -4.24 19.32
CA PHE A 100 31.40 -5.07 20.51
C PHE A 100 32.80 -5.71 20.52
N LYS A 101 33.56 -5.55 19.44
CA LYS A 101 34.92 -6.12 19.28
C LYS A 101 36.04 -5.08 19.42
N GLU A 102 35.71 -3.81 19.66
CA GLU A 102 36.63 -2.75 20.10
C GLU A 102 36.60 -2.60 21.63
#